data_AF-A0A536EX79-F1
#
_entry.id   AF-A0A536EX79-F1
#
_cell.length_a   1.000
_cell.length_b   1.000
_cell.length_c   1.000
_cell.angle_alpha   90.00
_cell.angle_beta   90.00
_cell.angle_gamma   90.00
#
_symmetry.space_group_name_H-M   'P 1'
#
loop_
_entity.id
_entity.type
_entity.pdbx_description
1 polymer ?
#
loop_
_entity_poly.entity_id
_entity_poly.type
_entity_poly.pdbx_seq_one_letter_code
_entity_poly.pdbx_strand_id
1 'polypeptide(L)'
;MGVAPCLERGGRHLARGPELVAAIAAVVDETRRPEAAVGTLDGQAGVGEIDVARLLGYGHNRFWILSGQPIRHARSPHRPPIYFRLVARSARALLTTIGLAALAFVLSSCDVGGLSPIFPDPVSPNGQGIYNTYVGISVVAIIVFIGVEAALLWVVLRYRRSRQPSGYVPPQVHGHTGLEIGWTIAPLIIVLAIAAYSFVELQKDFQPISNQEMTVKVSGHQFGWDYDYLNGVVVHQEGSLAAEVTPFVVPTNTLVKLQFDANDVIHSWWVPAISGKTDAVPGYDNFSWLKIDKPGKWRGECAELCGSGHAQMQIIVQAMDKSDFEAWMAKQKATTASPSPSPS
;
A
#
# COMPACT_ATOMS: atom_id res chain seq x y z
N MET A 1 55.45 0.82 -14.65
CA MET A 1 55.47 0.79 -13.17
C MET A 1 54.12 0.20 -12.76
N GLY A 2 53.95 -1.11 -12.59
CA GLY A 2 54.58 -2.00 -11.60
C GLY A 2 53.81 -1.87 -10.27
N VAL A 3 53.29 -2.88 -9.58
CA VAL A 3 53.34 -4.36 -9.65
C VAL A 3 52.17 -4.85 -8.76
N ALA A 4 51.45 -5.92 -9.14
CA ALA A 4 50.54 -6.65 -8.25
C ALA A 4 51.34 -7.67 -7.41
N PRO A 5 51.05 -7.88 -6.10
CA PRO A 5 51.78 -8.86 -5.32
C PRO A 5 51.27 -10.29 -5.52
N CYS A 6 52.24 -11.20 -5.46
CA CYS A 6 52.20 -12.61 -5.80
C CYS A 6 51.47 -13.50 -4.79
N LEU A 7 50.97 -14.61 -5.34
CA LEU A 7 50.79 -15.90 -4.66
C LEU A 7 52.16 -16.55 -4.45
N GLU A 8 52.46 -17.01 -3.23
CA GLU A 8 53.42 -18.08 -2.99
C GLU A 8 52.79 -19.21 -2.18
N ARG A 9 53.24 -20.43 -2.50
CA ARG A 9 52.64 -21.71 -2.17
C ARG A 9 53.70 -22.61 -1.54
N GLY A 10 53.37 -23.23 -0.40
CA GLY A 10 53.99 -24.46 0.13
C GLY A 10 54.92 -24.25 1.33
N GLY A 11 54.89 -25.02 2.42
CA GLY A 11 54.10 -26.19 2.79
C GLY A 11 54.84 -27.03 3.85
N ARG A 12 54.06 -27.65 4.76
CA ARG A 12 54.39 -28.74 5.73
C ARG A 12 55.06 -28.30 7.05
N HIS A 13 54.74 -28.80 8.26
CA HIS A 13 53.91 -29.93 8.74
C HIS A 13 53.72 -29.83 10.29
N LEU A 14 52.66 -30.48 10.81
CA LEU A 14 52.46 -31.07 12.17
C LEU A 14 51.54 -30.36 13.22
N ALA A 15 50.29 -30.85 13.24
CA ALA A 15 49.50 -31.39 14.37
C ALA A 15 49.36 -30.65 15.73
N ARG A 16 48.11 -30.30 16.10
CA ARG A 16 47.36 -30.79 17.30
C ARG A 16 45.94 -30.17 17.36
N GLY A 17 45.04 -30.88 18.06
CA GLY A 17 43.56 -30.81 17.96
C GLY A 17 42.86 -29.51 18.39
N PRO A 18 41.52 -29.42 18.19
CA PRO A 18 40.71 -28.27 18.59
C PRO A 18 40.17 -28.41 20.03
N GLU A 19 40.42 -27.40 20.87
CA GLU A 19 39.75 -27.22 22.16
C GLU A 19 38.52 -26.33 22.00
N LEU A 20 37.44 -26.72 22.69
CA LEU A 20 36.16 -26.05 22.79
C LEU A 20 36.28 -24.68 23.46
N VAL A 21 35.69 -23.66 22.85
CA VAL A 21 35.44 -22.35 23.48
C VAL A 21 34.17 -22.45 24.33
N ALA A 22 34.34 -22.20 25.63
CA ALA A 22 33.25 -21.97 26.59
C ALA A 22 32.68 -20.56 26.41
N ALA A 23 31.35 -20.46 26.30
CA ALA A 23 30.62 -19.20 26.43
C ALA A 23 29.84 -19.23 27.75
N ILE A 24 30.29 -18.43 28.71
CA ILE A 24 29.56 -18.11 29.95
C ILE A 24 28.73 -16.85 29.66
N ALA A 25 27.41 -16.95 29.81
CA ALA A 25 26.51 -15.82 29.79
C ALA A 25 26.11 -15.45 31.23
N ALA A 26 26.30 -14.19 31.57
CA ALA A 26 25.73 -13.46 32.71
C ALA A 26 25.46 -12.03 32.14
N VAL A 27 24.41 -11.26 32.41
CA VAL A 27 23.56 -11.03 33.59
C VAL A 27 22.28 -10.37 33.06
N VAL A 28 21.09 -10.66 33.62
CA VAL A 28 20.02 -9.66 33.75
C VAL A 28 19.45 -9.76 35.16
N ASP A 29 19.42 -8.60 35.81
CA ASP A 29 19.05 -8.30 37.18
C ASP A 29 17.52 -8.28 37.34
N GLU A 30 16.98 -8.97 38.36
CA GLU A 30 15.55 -8.95 38.68
C GLU A 30 15.33 -8.61 40.16
N THR A 31 14.68 -7.47 40.37
CA THR A 31 14.40 -6.85 41.67
C THR A 31 13.37 -7.64 42.50
N ARG A 32 13.73 -7.93 43.76
CA ARG A 32 12.93 -8.58 44.83
C ARG A 32 11.55 -7.96 45.12
N ARG A 33 10.58 -8.80 45.56
CA ARG A 33 9.83 -8.75 46.87
C ARG A 33 8.76 -9.88 47.03
N PRO A 34 8.17 -10.18 48.23
CA PRO A 34 8.54 -11.34 49.08
C PRO A 34 7.43 -12.40 49.39
N GLU A 35 7.90 -13.59 49.80
CA GLU A 35 7.39 -14.67 50.70
C GLU A 35 5.88 -14.91 51.00
N ALA A 36 5.50 -16.22 51.02
CA ALA A 36 4.70 -16.81 52.12
C ALA A 36 4.78 -18.36 52.19
N ALA A 37 5.21 -18.83 53.38
CA ALA A 37 4.80 -20.01 54.16
C ALA A 37 5.21 -21.45 53.75
N VAL A 38 6.13 -21.99 54.55
CA VAL A 38 6.51 -23.40 54.74
C VAL A 38 5.43 -24.14 55.54
N GLY A 39 5.06 -25.35 55.10
CA GLY A 39 4.26 -26.32 55.86
C GLY A 39 5.05 -27.63 56.03
N THR A 40 5.19 -28.08 57.27
CA THR A 40 5.94 -29.25 57.75
C THR A 40 5.40 -30.59 57.21
N LEU A 41 6.29 -31.48 56.77
CA LEU A 41 5.99 -32.89 56.50
C LEU A 41 6.70 -33.75 57.56
N ASP A 42 5.91 -34.56 58.26
CA ASP A 42 6.38 -35.57 59.21
C ASP A 42 5.77 -36.93 58.83
N GLY A 43 6.56 -38.01 58.94
CA GLY A 43 6.04 -39.39 58.95
C GLY A 43 6.23 -40.28 57.70
N GLN A 44 7.32 -41.04 57.72
CA GLN A 44 7.54 -42.41 57.19
C GLN A 44 7.37 -42.69 55.67
N ALA A 45 8.50 -42.70 54.95
CA ALA A 45 8.65 -43.27 53.61
C ALA A 45 9.31 -44.66 53.68
N GLY A 46 8.66 -45.68 53.12
CA GLY A 46 9.24 -47.01 52.89
C GLY A 46 10.12 -47.00 51.62
N VAL A 47 11.31 -47.59 51.70
CA VAL A 47 12.35 -47.60 50.65
C VAL A 47 12.22 -48.86 49.79
N GLY A 48 12.12 -48.70 48.47
CA GLY A 48 12.29 -49.77 47.48
C GLY A 48 13.40 -49.42 46.50
N GLU A 49 14.38 -50.31 46.35
CA GLU A 49 15.59 -50.14 45.52
C GLU A 49 15.36 -50.75 44.13
N ILE A 50 15.71 -50.04 43.06
CA ILE A 50 15.76 -50.60 41.70
C ILE A 50 17.16 -50.34 41.15
N ASP A 51 17.89 -51.43 40.92
CA ASP A 51 19.21 -51.42 40.31
C ASP A 51 19.09 -51.39 38.78
N VAL A 52 19.56 -50.30 38.17
CA VAL A 52 19.59 -50.14 36.70
C VAL A 52 21.04 -50.19 36.21
N ALA A 53 21.82 -51.15 36.69
CA ALA A 53 23.12 -51.47 36.12
C ALA A 53 22.97 -52.46 34.95
N ARG A 54 22.53 -51.99 33.77
CA ARG A 54 22.87 -52.71 32.52
C ARG A 54 22.91 -51.96 31.19
N LEU A 55 22.67 -50.65 31.13
CA LEU A 55 22.66 -49.98 29.82
C LEU A 55 23.82 -49.02 29.51
N LEU A 56 24.46 -48.37 30.48
CA LEU A 56 25.56 -47.43 30.19
C LEU A 56 26.56 -47.41 31.34
N GLY A 57 27.70 -48.07 31.17
CA GLY A 57 28.73 -48.28 32.20
C GLY A 57 29.48 -47.02 32.61
N TYR A 58 28.85 -46.15 33.40
CA TYR A 58 29.50 -45.07 34.15
C TYR A 58 28.75 -44.79 35.47
N GLY A 59 29.50 -44.80 36.58
CA GLY A 59 29.29 -44.04 37.83
C GLY A 59 27.94 -44.14 38.57
N HIS A 60 27.96 -44.71 39.78
CA HIS A 60 26.82 -44.76 40.71
C HIS A 60 26.24 -43.36 41.02
N ASN A 61 25.01 -43.10 40.57
CA ASN A 61 24.21 -41.95 41.02
C ASN A 61 22.92 -42.47 41.69
N ARG A 62 22.78 -42.24 43.00
CA ARG A 62 21.59 -42.58 43.77
C ARG A 62 20.48 -41.57 43.52
N PHE A 63 19.34 -42.01 42.98
CA PHE A 63 18.12 -41.20 42.89
C PHE A 63 17.05 -41.74 43.85
N TRP A 64 16.45 -40.84 44.63
CA TRP A 64 15.35 -41.16 45.54
C TRP A 64 14.03 -40.75 44.89
N ILE A 65 13.09 -41.69 44.69
CA ILE A 65 11.73 -41.41 44.24
C ILE A 65 10.79 -41.64 45.41
N LEU A 66 10.20 -40.57 45.93
CA LEU A 66 9.11 -40.62 46.91
C LEU A 66 7.81 -41.00 46.18
N SER A 67 7.37 -42.25 46.30
CA SER A 67 6.05 -42.67 45.83
C SER A 67 4.96 -42.32 46.83
N GLY A 68 4.35 -41.15 46.69
CA GLY A 68 3.11 -40.80 47.40
C GLY A 68 1.89 -41.42 46.70
N GLN A 69 1.12 -42.24 47.41
CA GLN A 69 -0.23 -42.63 46.98
C GLN A 69 -1.10 -41.37 46.84
N PRO A 70 -1.81 -41.15 45.72
CA PRO A 70 -2.67 -39.99 45.59
C PRO A 70 -3.88 -40.16 46.50
N ILE A 71 -3.92 -39.42 47.60
CA ILE A 71 -5.15 -39.24 48.37
C ILE A 71 -6.16 -38.61 47.41
N ARG A 72 -7.20 -39.37 47.03
CA ARG A 72 -8.37 -38.84 46.34
C ARG A 72 -9.10 -37.90 47.30
N HIS A 73 -8.66 -36.64 47.37
CA HIS A 73 -9.55 -35.58 47.81
C HIS A 73 -10.65 -35.45 46.76
N ALA A 74 -11.89 -35.66 47.20
CA ALA A 74 -13.06 -35.30 46.43
C ALA A 74 -12.92 -33.83 46.01
N ARG A 75 -12.66 -33.58 44.72
CA ARG A 75 -12.68 -32.24 44.16
C ARG A 75 -14.10 -31.70 44.31
N SER A 76 -14.29 -30.83 45.30
CA SER A 76 -15.44 -29.92 45.31
C SER A 76 -15.47 -29.19 43.96
N PRO A 77 -16.65 -29.00 43.33
CA PRO A 77 -16.72 -28.32 42.05
C PRO A 77 -16.34 -26.86 42.26
N HIS A 78 -15.07 -26.51 42.04
CA HIS A 78 -14.64 -25.12 41.96
C HIS A 78 -15.34 -24.47 40.77
N ARG A 79 -16.52 -23.92 41.02
CA ARG A 79 -17.16 -22.95 40.15
C ARG A 79 -16.15 -21.80 40.02
N PRO A 80 -15.73 -21.39 38.81
CA PRO A 80 -14.82 -20.28 38.67
C PRO A 80 -15.42 -19.05 39.37
N PRO A 81 -14.63 -18.25 40.09
CA PRO A 81 -15.15 -17.11 40.84
C PRO A 81 -15.91 -16.19 39.89
N ILE A 82 -17.03 -15.65 40.38
CA ILE A 82 -17.96 -14.79 39.62
C ILE A 82 -17.21 -13.69 38.86
N TYR A 83 -16.13 -13.18 39.43
CA TYR A 83 -15.20 -12.21 38.84
C TYR A 83 -14.56 -12.67 37.52
N PHE A 84 -14.14 -13.94 37.37
CA PHE A 84 -13.53 -14.43 36.12
C PHE A 84 -14.55 -14.49 34.98
N ARG A 85 -15.81 -14.82 35.30
CA ARG A 85 -16.91 -14.79 34.32
C ARG A 85 -17.30 -13.35 33.95
N LEU A 86 -17.20 -12.40 34.87
CA LEU A 86 -17.40 -10.97 34.59
C LEU A 86 -16.29 -10.42 33.69
N VAL A 87 -15.02 -10.59 34.05
CA VAL A 87 -13.88 -10.09 33.25
C VAL A 87 -13.87 -10.69 31.84
N ALA A 88 -14.14 -12.00 31.69
CA ALA A 88 -14.22 -12.65 30.39
C ALA A 88 -15.47 -12.26 29.55
N ARG A 89 -16.54 -11.75 30.18
CA ARG A 89 -17.69 -11.15 29.49
C ARG A 89 -17.39 -9.71 29.08
N SER A 90 -16.73 -8.94 29.94
CA SER A 90 -16.30 -7.57 29.65
C SER A 90 -15.27 -7.49 28.52
N ALA A 91 -14.28 -8.41 28.50
CA ALA A 91 -13.30 -8.49 27.41
C ALA A 91 -13.93 -8.90 26.07
N ARG A 92 -14.93 -9.80 26.09
CA ARG A 92 -15.70 -10.16 24.89
C ARG A 92 -16.56 -9.00 24.40
N ALA A 93 -17.21 -8.27 25.31
CA ALA A 93 -17.99 -7.08 24.99
C ALA A 93 -17.12 -5.96 24.40
N LEU A 94 -15.90 -5.78 24.92
CA LEU A 94 -14.92 -4.81 24.39
C LEU A 94 -14.43 -5.21 22.99
N LEU A 95 -14.12 -6.49 22.76
CA LEU A 95 -13.70 -6.96 21.44
C LEU A 95 -14.85 -6.90 20.42
N THR A 96 -16.09 -7.18 20.82
CA THR A 96 -17.25 -7.03 19.93
C THR A 96 -17.57 -5.56 19.62
N THR A 97 -17.36 -4.65 20.57
CA THR A 97 -17.58 -3.21 20.34
C THR A 97 -16.48 -2.60 19.50
N ILE A 98 -15.22 -3.01 19.67
CA ILE A 98 -14.12 -2.65 18.76
C ILE A 98 -14.37 -3.23 17.36
N GLY A 99 -14.81 -4.48 17.26
CA GLY A 99 -15.16 -5.10 15.97
C GLY A 99 -16.33 -4.41 15.27
N LEU A 100 -17.36 -4.02 16.01
CA LEU A 100 -18.51 -3.25 15.50
C LEU A 100 -18.11 -1.81 15.15
N ALA A 101 -17.21 -1.18 15.90
CA ALA A 101 -16.69 0.14 15.59
C ALA A 101 -15.77 0.14 14.37
N ALA A 102 -14.94 -0.89 14.18
CA ALA A 102 -14.13 -1.08 12.98
C ALA A 102 -15.01 -1.38 11.76
N LEU A 103 -16.04 -2.22 11.91
CA LEU A 103 -17.02 -2.48 10.86
C LEU A 103 -17.83 -1.20 10.55
N ALA A 104 -18.24 -0.43 11.56
CA ALA A 104 -18.91 0.84 11.38
C ALA A 104 -17.99 1.89 10.74
N PHE A 105 -16.69 1.89 11.02
CA PHE A 105 -15.72 2.78 10.35
C PHE A 105 -15.54 2.39 8.87
N VAL A 106 -15.49 1.09 8.56
CA VAL A 106 -15.45 0.55 7.18
C VAL A 106 -16.77 0.77 6.43
N LEU A 107 -17.91 0.79 7.13
CA LEU A 107 -19.23 1.05 6.52
C LEU A 107 -19.58 2.55 6.50
N SER A 108 -19.03 3.35 7.40
CA SER A 108 -19.20 4.81 7.48
C SER A 108 -18.36 5.56 6.43
N SER A 109 -17.42 4.89 5.76
CA SER A 109 -16.83 5.43 4.53
C SER A 109 -17.79 5.38 3.33
N CYS A 110 -18.97 4.77 3.49
CA CYS A 110 -20.03 4.80 2.49
C CYS A 110 -20.98 5.96 2.80
N ASP A 111 -20.54 7.19 2.50
CA ASP A 111 -21.51 8.27 2.31
C ASP A 111 -22.30 7.97 1.04
N VAL A 112 -23.59 8.26 1.07
CA VAL A 112 -24.57 7.94 0.03
C VAL A 112 -24.21 8.63 -1.30
N GLY A 113 -23.63 7.86 -2.24
CA GLY A 113 -23.08 8.34 -3.53
C GLY A 113 -21.54 8.31 -3.62
N GLY A 114 -20.84 8.01 -2.52
CA GLY A 114 -19.39 8.05 -2.32
C GLY A 114 -18.65 6.74 -2.60
N LEU A 115 -18.62 6.31 -3.87
CA LEU A 115 -17.58 5.36 -4.34
C LEU A 115 -16.23 6.04 -4.65
N SER A 116 -16.06 7.34 -4.36
CA SER A 116 -14.77 8.01 -4.54
C SER A 116 -14.49 9.09 -3.48
N PRO A 117 -13.91 8.71 -2.33
CA PRO A 117 -13.12 9.64 -1.54
C PRO A 117 -11.68 9.82 -2.09
N ILE A 118 -11.34 9.17 -3.21
CA ILE A 118 -9.95 9.05 -3.71
C ILE A 118 -9.71 9.94 -4.95
N PHE A 119 -10.72 10.16 -5.79
CA PHE A 119 -10.61 10.94 -7.02
C PHE A 119 -11.63 12.10 -7.06
N PRO A 120 -11.24 13.29 -7.55
CA PRO A 120 -12.16 14.39 -7.74
C PRO A 120 -13.22 14.07 -8.81
N ASP A 121 -14.33 14.79 -8.76
CA ASP A 121 -15.38 14.68 -9.78
C ASP A 121 -14.81 15.06 -11.17
N PRO A 122 -14.92 14.16 -12.17
CA PRO A 122 -14.41 14.45 -13.50
C PRO A 122 -15.21 15.56 -14.18
N VAL A 123 -14.52 16.50 -14.83
CA VAL A 123 -15.12 17.65 -15.53
C VAL A 123 -14.96 17.61 -17.05
N SER A 124 -14.56 16.45 -17.56
CA SER A 124 -14.26 16.21 -18.97
C SER A 124 -14.73 14.82 -19.42
N PRO A 125 -14.93 14.60 -20.73
CA PRO A 125 -15.29 13.29 -21.25
C PRO A 125 -14.26 12.19 -20.96
N ASN A 126 -12.95 12.47 -21.12
CA ASN A 126 -11.89 11.49 -20.83
C ASN A 126 -11.77 11.23 -19.33
N GLY A 127 -11.82 12.27 -18.49
CA GLY A 127 -11.83 12.11 -17.03
C GLY A 127 -12.99 11.22 -16.58
N GLN A 128 -14.18 11.39 -17.18
CA GLN A 128 -15.35 10.56 -16.88
C GLN A 128 -15.16 9.11 -17.33
N GLY A 129 -14.55 8.88 -18.50
CA GLY A 129 -14.21 7.56 -19.00
C GLY A 129 -13.26 6.79 -18.08
N ILE A 130 -12.18 7.46 -17.65
CA ILE A 130 -11.21 6.95 -16.67
C ILE A 130 -11.90 6.63 -15.34
N TYR A 131 -12.71 7.56 -14.83
CA TYR A 131 -13.44 7.37 -13.58
C TYR A 131 -14.38 6.16 -13.62
N ASN A 132 -15.18 6.04 -14.69
CA ASN A 132 -16.10 4.92 -14.87
C ASN A 132 -15.35 3.58 -14.96
N THR A 133 -14.22 3.57 -15.68
CA THR A 133 -13.38 2.37 -15.80
C THR A 133 -12.80 1.98 -14.46
N TYR A 134 -12.27 2.94 -13.69
CA TYR A 134 -11.77 2.73 -12.34
C TYR A 134 -12.85 2.15 -11.41
N VAL A 135 -14.04 2.75 -11.39
CA VAL A 135 -15.15 2.27 -10.55
C VAL A 135 -15.57 0.85 -10.98
N GLY A 136 -15.71 0.60 -12.28
CA GLY A 136 -16.09 -0.72 -12.80
C GLY A 136 -15.12 -1.84 -12.39
N ILE A 137 -13.81 -1.59 -12.48
CA ILE A 137 -12.77 -2.55 -12.05
C ILE A 137 -12.76 -2.69 -10.53
N SER A 138 -12.87 -1.57 -9.80
CA SER A 138 -12.85 -1.55 -8.33
C SER A 138 -13.99 -2.36 -7.72
N VAL A 139 -15.20 -2.31 -8.29
CA VAL A 139 -16.34 -3.11 -7.81
C VAL A 139 -16.03 -4.61 -7.88
N VAL A 140 -15.48 -5.09 -9.00
CA VAL A 140 -15.10 -6.51 -9.16
C VAL A 140 -13.99 -6.88 -8.19
N ALA A 141 -12.97 -6.03 -8.03
CA ALA A 141 -11.87 -6.24 -7.10
C ALA A 141 -12.35 -6.31 -5.64
N ILE A 142 -13.27 -5.43 -5.23
CA ILE A 142 -13.89 -5.44 -3.89
C ILE A 142 -14.67 -6.73 -3.66
N ILE A 143 -15.43 -7.22 -4.65
CA ILE A 143 -16.17 -8.49 -4.53
C ILE A 143 -15.20 -9.66 -4.30
N VAL A 144 -14.12 -9.73 -5.08
CA VAL A 144 -13.07 -10.75 -4.92
C VAL A 144 -12.41 -10.63 -3.54
N PHE A 145 -12.03 -9.42 -3.14
CA PHE A 145 -11.41 -9.15 -1.84
C PHE A 145 -12.31 -9.61 -0.68
N ILE A 146 -13.59 -9.21 -0.68
CA ILE A 146 -14.56 -9.64 0.35
C ILE A 146 -14.71 -11.16 0.34
N GLY A 147 -14.76 -11.80 -0.84
CA GLY A 147 -14.84 -13.25 -0.94
C GLY A 147 -13.64 -13.97 -0.32
N VAL A 148 -12.43 -13.49 -0.61
CA VAL A 148 -11.18 -14.03 -0.07
C VAL A 148 -11.10 -13.81 1.44
N GLU A 149 -11.34 -12.59 1.90
CA GLU A 149 -11.29 -12.25 3.33
C GLU A 149 -12.37 -13.01 4.13
N ALA A 150 -13.58 -13.16 3.58
CA ALA A 150 -14.64 -13.94 4.21
C ALA A 150 -14.26 -15.43 4.31
N ALA A 151 -13.65 -16.00 3.27
CA ALA A 151 -13.18 -17.39 3.29
C ALA A 151 -12.06 -17.58 4.32
N LEU A 152 -11.07 -16.68 4.36
CA LEU A 152 -9.99 -16.71 5.35
C LEU A 152 -10.53 -16.58 6.77
N LEU A 153 -11.39 -15.58 7.01
CA LEU A 153 -12.02 -15.37 8.30
C LEU A 153 -12.86 -16.59 8.71
N TRP A 154 -13.62 -17.17 7.78
CA TRP A 154 -14.37 -18.39 8.01
C TRP A 154 -13.45 -19.55 8.43
N VAL A 155 -12.34 -19.77 7.73
CA VAL A 155 -11.37 -20.82 8.07
C VAL A 155 -10.81 -20.59 9.47
N VAL A 156 -10.37 -19.38 9.79
CA VAL A 156 -9.83 -19.02 11.10
C VAL A 156 -10.86 -19.24 12.20
N LEU A 157 -12.10 -18.78 12.02
CA LEU A 157 -13.15 -18.89 13.04
C LEU A 157 -13.67 -20.33 13.21
N ARG A 158 -13.84 -21.05 12.10
CA ARG A 158 -14.43 -22.39 12.07
C ARG A 158 -13.46 -23.47 12.54
N TYR A 159 -12.19 -23.36 12.17
CA TYR A 159 -11.17 -24.39 12.41
C TYR A 159 -10.17 -24.06 13.52
N ARG A 160 -10.29 -22.91 14.21
CA ARG A 160 -9.41 -22.57 15.36
C ARG A 160 -9.30 -23.69 16.39
N ARG A 161 -8.08 -23.86 16.95
CA ARG A 161 -7.76 -24.91 17.94
C ARG A 161 -8.71 -24.95 19.13
N SER A 162 -9.15 -23.80 19.62
CA SER A 162 -10.05 -23.72 20.78
C SER A 162 -11.43 -24.36 20.58
N ARG A 163 -11.84 -24.63 19.34
CA ARG A 163 -13.10 -25.34 19.03
C ARG A 163 -12.91 -26.84 18.77
N GLN A 164 -11.67 -27.32 18.71
CA GLN A 164 -11.37 -28.71 18.39
C GLN A 164 -11.27 -29.57 19.66
N PRO A 165 -11.70 -30.84 19.63
CA PRO A 165 -11.51 -31.78 20.73
C PRO A 165 -10.04 -31.97 21.11
N SER A 166 -9.79 -32.39 22.36
CA SER A 166 -8.45 -32.80 22.78
C SER A 166 -7.98 -33.98 21.92
N GLY A 167 -6.73 -33.95 21.47
CA GLY A 167 -6.18 -34.97 20.56
C GLY A 167 -6.66 -34.89 19.11
N TYR A 168 -7.45 -33.89 18.71
CA TYR A 168 -7.83 -33.71 17.30
C TYR A 168 -6.61 -33.49 16.40
N VAL A 169 -6.50 -34.33 15.37
CA VAL A 169 -5.51 -34.25 14.28
C VAL A 169 -6.27 -33.99 12.97
N PRO A 170 -5.90 -32.96 12.18
CA PRO A 170 -6.59 -32.64 10.94
C PRO A 170 -6.35 -33.71 9.86
N PRO A 171 -7.34 -33.99 8.99
CA PRO A 171 -7.16 -34.87 7.84
C PRO A 171 -6.01 -34.41 6.95
N GLN A 172 -5.13 -35.34 6.57
CA GLN A 172 -4.02 -35.07 5.64
C GLN A 172 -4.51 -35.31 4.21
N VAL A 173 -5.10 -34.27 3.62
CA VAL A 173 -5.58 -34.28 2.23
C VAL A 173 -4.54 -33.63 1.32
N HIS A 174 -4.35 -34.20 0.13
CA HIS A 174 -3.42 -33.68 -0.87
C HIS A 174 -4.21 -33.24 -2.10
N GLY A 175 -4.32 -31.93 -2.30
CA GLY A 175 -4.87 -31.31 -3.50
C GLY A 175 -6.34 -31.61 -3.79
N HIS A 176 -6.87 -30.91 -4.79
CA HIS A 176 -8.15 -31.23 -5.41
C HIS A 176 -8.16 -30.66 -6.82
N THR A 177 -7.88 -31.50 -7.82
CA THR A 177 -7.68 -31.07 -9.21
C THR A 177 -8.85 -30.25 -9.76
N GLY A 178 -10.09 -30.59 -9.43
CA GLY A 178 -11.26 -29.80 -9.87
C GLY A 178 -11.31 -28.39 -9.27
N LEU A 179 -10.82 -28.22 -8.04
CA LEU A 179 -10.80 -26.93 -7.33
C LEU A 179 -9.63 -26.08 -7.87
N GLU A 180 -8.50 -26.74 -8.12
CA GLU A 180 -7.32 -26.19 -8.80
C GLU A 180 -7.67 -25.63 -10.19
N ILE A 181 -8.38 -26.40 -11.01
CA ILE A 181 -8.87 -25.93 -12.31
C ILE A 181 -9.83 -24.75 -12.13
N GLY A 182 -10.77 -24.84 -11.18
CA GLY A 182 -11.76 -23.80 -10.92
C GLY A 182 -11.15 -22.44 -10.58
N TRP A 183 -10.22 -22.39 -9.60
CA TRP A 183 -9.55 -21.14 -9.22
C TRP A 183 -8.48 -20.69 -10.22
N THR A 184 -8.14 -21.49 -11.23
CA THR A 184 -7.22 -21.07 -12.29
C THR A 184 -8.01 -20.40 -13.43
N ILE A 185 -9.11 -21.03 -13.85
CA ILE A 185 -9.96 -20.51 -14.92
C ILE A 185 -10.71 -19.25 -14.50
N ALA A 186 -11.25 -19.19 -13.28
CA ALA A 186 -12.05 -18.05 -12.85
C ALA A 186 -11.26 -16.72 -12.86
N PRO A 187 -10.06 -16.60 -12.26
CA PRO A 187 -9.25 -15.38 -12.36
C PRO A 187 -8.82 -15.06 -13.79
N LEU A 188 -8.50 -16.08 -14.61
CA LEU A 188 -8.15 -15.87 -16.01
C LEU A 188 -9.29 -15.17 -16.76
N ILE A 189 -10.53 -15.65 -16.62
CA ILE A 189 -11.71 -15.04 -17.24
C ILE A 189 -11.91 -13.61 -16.75
N ILE A 190 -11.79 -13.39 -15.43
CA ILE A 190 -11.93 -12.04 -14.83
C ILE A 190 -10.91 -11.07 -15.42
N VAL A 191 -9.64 -11.47 -15.50
CA VAL A 191 -8.56 -10.63 -16.05
C VAL A 191 -8.78 -10.34 -17.53
N LEU A 192 -9.17 -11.34 -18.33
CA LEU A 192 -9.45 -11.14 -19.76
C LEU A 192 -10.64 -10.19 -19.99
N ALA A 193 -11.68 -10.28 -19.16
CA ALA A 193 -12.83 -9.37 -19.23
C ALA A 193 -12.42 -7.93 -18.88
N ILE A 194 -11.66 -7.73 -17.80
CA ILE A 194 -11.11 -6.42 -17.40
C ILE A 194 -10.22 -5.85 -18.50
N ALA A 195 -9.36 -6.68 -19.10
CA ALA A 195 -8.46 -6.27 -20.17
C ALA A 195 -9.24 -5.80 -21.41
N ALA A 196 -10.23 -6.57 -21.86
CA ALA A 196 -11.07 -6.19 -23.00
C ALA A 196 -11.82 -4.87 -22.74
N TYR A 197 -12.41 -4.72 -21.56
CA TYR A 197 -13.12 -3.50 -21.16
C TYR A 197 -12.19 -2.28 -21.12
N SER A 198 -11.04 -2.40 -20.44
CA SER A 198 -10.08 -1.31 -20.28
C SER A 198 -9.43 -0.90 -21.61
N PHE A 199 -9.17 -1.86 -22.49
CA PHE A 199 -8.56 -1.60 -23.79
C PHE A 199 -9.45 -0.75 -24.69
N VAL A 200 -10.77 -0.96 -24.66
CA VAL A 200 -11.73 -0.15 -25.42
C VAL A 200 -11.69 1.31 -24.96
N GLU A 201 -11.58 1.58 -23.66
CA GLU A 201 -11.47 2.94 -23.15
C GLU A 201 -10.11 3.57 -23.51
N LEU A 202 -9.03 2.81 -23.34
CA LEU A 202 -7.67 3.25 -23.69
C LEU A 202 -7.56 3.74 -25.15
N GLN A 203 -8.22 3.05 -26.08
CA GLN A 203 -8.21 3.44 -27.49
C GLN A 203 -8.90 4.78 -27.77
N LYS A 204 -9.79 5.27 -26.91
CA LYS A 204 -10.42 6.58 -27.10
C LYS A 204 -9.48 7.73 -26.75
N ASP A 205 -8.62 7.53 -25.77
CA ASP A 205 -7.77 8.59 -25.23
C ASP A 205 -6.43 8.73 -25.97
N PHE A 206 -5.86 7.61 -26.45
CA PHE A 206 -4.51 7.57 -27.02
C PHE A 206 -4.44 7.60 -28.55
N GLN A 207 -5.58 7.65 -29.24
CA GLN A 207 -5.59 7.80 -30.69
C GLN A 207 -5.42 9.28 -31.09
N PRO A 208 -4.68 9.58 -32.18
CA PRO A 208 -4.52 10.95 -32.64
C PRO A 208 -5.88 11.60 -32.95
N ILE A 209 -6.14 12.74 -32.33
CA ILE A 209 -7.30 13.58 -32.66
C ILE A 209 -6.95 14.51 -33.84
N SER A 210 -7.91 14.69 -34.75
CA SER A 210 -7.77 15.54 -35.94
C SER A 210 -8.83 16.65 -36.05
N ASN A 211 -9.82 16.64 -35.16
CA ASN A 211 -10.94 17.58 -35.10
C ASN A 211 -10.82 18.59 -33.95
N GLN A 212 -9.59 18.81 -33.45
CA GLN A 212 -9.33 19.82 -32.43
C GLN A 212 -9.59 21.23 -32.97
N GLU A 213 -10.16 22.08 -32.12
CA GLU A 213 -10.37 23.50 -32.42
C GLU A 213 -9.13 24.33 -32.07
N MET A 214 -8.28 23.80 -31.18
CA MET A 214 -7.14 24.51 -30.59
C MET A 214 -6.00 23.54 -30.33
N THR A 215 -4.76 24.00 -30.47
CA THR A 215 -3.56 23.25 -30.06
C THR A 215 -2.72 24.13 -29.15
N VAL A 216 -2.22 23.54 -28.06
CA VAL A 216 -1.31 24.18 -27.11
C VAL A 216 -0.09 23.28 -26.93
N LYS A 217 1.11 23.86 -27.06
CA LYS A 217 2.33 23.19 -26.65
C LYS A 217 2.56 23.43 -25.16
N VAL A 218 2.63 22.35 -24.40
CA VAL A 218 2.87 22.32 -22.96
C VAL A 218 4.30 21.86 -22.74
N SER A 219 5.17 22.75 -22.27
CA SER A 219 6.59 22.44 -22.05
C SER A 219 6.91 22.44 -20.56
N GLY A 220 7.48 21.35 -20.05
CA GLY A 220 7.96 21.28 -18.66
C GLY A 220 9.35 21.86 -18.49
N HIS A 221 9.58 22.58 -17.40
CA HIS A 221 10.90 23.04 -16.96
C HIS A 221 11.02 23.03 -15.43
N GLN A 222 12.24 23.07 -14.89
CA GLN A 222 12.49 23.20 -13.47
C GLN A 222 12.26 24.66 -13.02
N PHE A 223 11.22 25.00 -12.26
CA PHE A 223 10.12 24.17 -11.75
C PHE A 223 8.77 24.81 -12.07
N GLY A 224 8.33 24.65 -13.32
CA GLY A 224 7.12 25.24 -13.87
C GLY A 224 6.71 24.62 -15.20
N TRP A 225 5.73 25.26 -15.85
CA TRP A 225 5.19 24.86 -17.13
C TRP A 225 5.00 26.06 -18.04
N ASP A 226 5.38 25.90 -19.31
CA ASP A 226 5.13 26.89 -20.35
C ASP A 226 4.01 26.41 -21.27
N TYR A 227 3.03 27.30 -21.52
CA TYR A 227 1.89 27.03 -22.37
C TYR A 227 1.94 27.94 -23.60
N ASP A 228 2.43 27.43 -24.72
CA ASP A 228 2.46 28.14 -26.00
C ASP A 228 1.18 27.85 -26.79
N TYR A 229 0.40 28.91 -27.02
CA TYR A 229 -0.88 28.88 -27.73
C TYR A 229 -0.71 28.87 -29.26
N LEU A 230 0.53 28.78 -29.76
CA LEU A 230 0.92 28.71 -31.17
C LEU A 230 0.44 29.91 -31.99
N ASN A 231 0.25 31.05 -31.33
CA ASN A 231 -0.27 32.28 -31.92
C ASN A 231 0.48 33.54 -31.44
N GLY A 232 1.69 33.33 -30.90
CA GLY A 232 2.55 34.36 -30.31
C GLY A 232 2.30 34.63 -28.82
N VAL A 233 1.30 34.00 -28.20
CA VAL A 233 1.08 34.06 -26.75
C VAL A 233 1.67 32.82 -26.07
N VAL A 234 2.56 33.06 -25.11
CA VAL A 234 3.12 32.04 -24.22
C VAL A 234 2.80 32.44 -22.78
N VAL A 235 2.20 31.52 -22.02
CA VAL A 235 1.95 31.70 -20.58
C VAL A 235 2.99 30.91 -19.81
N HIS A 236 3.80 31.63 -19.02
CA HIS A 236 4.77 31.04 -18.11
C HIS A 236 4.11 30.81 -16.74
N GLN A 237 4.04 29.55 -16.32
CA GLN A 237 3.48 29.13 -15.03
C GLN A 237 4.60 28.63 -14.13
N GLU A 238 5.12 29.52 -13.28
CA GLU A 238 6.07 29.14 -12.25
C GLU A 238 5.35 28.40 -11.12
N GLY A 239 5.90 27.24 -10.75
CA GLY A 239 5.37 26.42 -9.66
C GLY A 239 5.55 27.10 -8.31
N SER A 240 4.52 27.01 -7.45
CA SER A 240 4.62 27.46 -6.07
C SER A 240 3.72 26.65 -5.14
N LEU A 241 4.19 26.45 -3.90
CA LEU A 241 3.37 25.96 -2.80
C LEU A 241 2.80 27.08 -1.92
N ALA A 242 3.31 28.31 -2.07
CA ALA A 242 3.01 29.43 -1.18
C ALA A 242 2.34 30.62 -1.90
N ALA A 243 2.66 30.83 -3.18
CA ALA A 243 2.13 31.91 -3.99
C ALA A 243 0.99 31.42 -4.91
N GLU A 244 0.22 32.38 -5.42
CA GLU A 244 -0.73 32.09 -6.49
C GLU A 244 0.02 31.71 -7.78
N VAL A 245 -0.41 30.63 -8.41
CA VAL A 245 0.14 30.10 -9.65
C VAL A 245 -0.68 30.62 -10.84
N THR A 246 -0.01 31.20 -11.83
CA THR A 246 -0.62 31.72 -13.06
C THR A 246 -1.40 30.61 -13.78
N PRO A 247 -2.70 30.76 -14.09
CA PRO A 247 -3.48 29.69 -14.70
C PRO A 247 -3.14 29.48 -16.18
N PHE A 248 -3.09 28.20 -16.60
CA PHE A 248 -3.28 27.81 -17.99
C PHE A 248 -4.76 27.95 -18.34
N VAL A 249 -5.08 28.86 -19.27
CA VAL A 249 -6.47 29.22 -19.58
C VAL A 249 -6.93 28.56 -20.87
N VAL A 250 -8.11 27.95 -20.85
CA VAL A 250 -8.76 27.34 -22.02
C VAL A 250 -10.24 27.72 -22.11
N PRO A 251 -10.84 27.77 -23.31
CA PRO A 251 -12.27 27.98 -23.46
C PRO A 251 -13.07 26.70 -23.13
N THR A 252 -14.26 26.86 -22.55
CA THR A 252 -15.21 25.77 -22.37
C THR A 252 -15.70 25.22 -23.70
N ASN A 253 -16.20 23.98 -23.69
CA ASN A 253 -16.82 23.31 -24.84
C ASN A 253 -15.94 23.30 -26.10
N THR A 254 -14.62 23.29 -25.92
CA THR A 254 -13.64 23.34 -27.00
C THR A 254 -12.72 22.14 -26.89
N LEU A 255 -12.52 21.42 -27.99
CA LEU A 255 -11.55 20.33 -28.02
C LEU A 255 -10.14 20.90 -28.19
N VAL A 256 -9.34 20.82 -27.12
CA VAL A 256 -7.96 21.32 -27.09
C VAL A 256 -6.99 20.15 -27.17
N LYS A 257 -6.13 20.15 -28.19
CA LYS A 257 -4.99 19.24 -28.29
C LYS A 257 -3.82 19.79 -27.47
N LEU A 258 -3.26 18.98 -26.60
CA LEU A 258 -2.04 19.27 -25.87
C LEU A 258 -0.89 18.51 -26.51
N GLN A 259 0.19 19.22 -26.82
CA GLN A 259 1.46 18.63 -27.27
C GLN A 259 2.47 18.83 -26.16
N PHE A 260 3.08 17.74 -25.68
CA PHE A 260 4.00 17.79 -24.55
C PHE A 260 5.44 17.70 -25.02
N ASP A 261 6.28 18.51 -24.40
CA ASP A 261 7.73 18.55 -24.56
C ASP A 261 8.35 18.96 -23.20
N ALA A 262 9.66 18.83 -23.04
CA ALA A 262 10.35 19.32 -21.86
C ALA A 262 11.72 19.91 -22.21
N ASN A 263 12.07 20.99 -21.52
CA ASN A 263 13.29 21.75 -21.79
C ASN A 263 14.53 21.18 -21.08
N ASP A 264 14.33 20.35 -20.04
CA ASP A 264 15.41 19.86 -19.18
C ASP A 264 15.31 18.36 -18.85
N VAL A 265 14.48 17.97 -17.89
CA VAL A 265 14.30 16.60 -17.40
C VAL A 265 12.89 16.12 -17.74
N ILE A 266 12.60 14.86 -17.42
CA ILE A 266 11.25 14.32 -17.60
C ILE A 266 10.32 14.95 -16.56
N HIS A 267 9.15 15.38 -17.00
CA HIS A 267 8.04 15.82 -16.17
C HIS A 267 6.79 15.03 -16.54
N SER A 268 5.73 15.12 -15.74
CA SER A 268 4.43 14.54 -16.09
C SER A 268 3.31 15.49 -15.75
N TRP A 269 2.55 15.90 -16.76
CA TRP A 269 1.45 16.83 -16.60
C TRP A 269 0.21 16.05 -16.20
N TRP A 270 -0.34 16.34 -15.02
CA TRP A 270 -1.52 15.64 -14.52
C TRP A 270 -2.46 16.57 -13.78
N VAL A 271 -3.70 16.67 -14.28
CA VAL A 271 -4.80 17.39 -13.62
C VAL A 271 -5.92 16.38 -13.35
N PRO A 272 -6.02 15.84 -12.12
CA PRO A 272 -6.85 14.66 -11.85
C PRO A 272 -8.34 14.81 -12.20
N ALA A 273 -8.90 16.02 -12.07
CA ALA A 273 -10.30 16.27 -12.41
C ALA A 273 -10.56 16.34 -13.93
N ILE A 274 -9.52 16.54 -14.75
CA ILE A 274 -9.67 16.83 -16.19
C ILE A 274 -9.19 15.66 -17.06
N SER A 275 -8.09 14.99 -16.74
CA SER A 275 -7.59 13.95 -17.65
C SER A 275 -6.69 12.96 -16.96
N GLY A 276 -6.32 11.91 -17.71
CA GLY A 276 -5.14 11.10 -17.40
C GLY A 276 -3.86 11.93 -17.42
N LYS A 277 -2.78 11.33 -16.93
CA LYS A 277 -1.44 11.92 -16.92
C LYS A 277 -0.74 11.69 -18.25
N THR A 278 0.08 12.64 -18.66
CA THR A 278 0.91 12.51 -19.87
C THR A 278 2.29 13.07 -19.60
N ASP A 279 3.30 12.26 -19.90
CA ASP A 279 4.69 12.60 -19.61
C ASP A 279 5.23 13.55 -20.69
N ALA A 280 5.88 14.61 -20.23
CA ALA A 280 6.65 15.56 -21.01
C ALA A 280 8.11 15.11 -20.98
N VAL A 281 8.58 14.55 -22.08
CA VAL A 281 9.88 13.87 -22.17
C VAL A 281 10.76 14.64 -23.17
N PRO A 282 11.96 15.10 -22.77
CA PRO A 282 12.84 15.81 -23.69
C PRO A 282 13.16 14.96 -24.94
N GLY A 283 12.91 15.53 -26.12
CA GLY A 283 13.19 14.87 -27.41
C GLY A 283 12.14 13.85 -27.87
N TYR A 284 11.00 13.74 -27.20
CA TYR A 284 9.88 12.91 -27.61
C TYR A 284 8.59 13.72 -27.69
N ASP A 285 7.91 13.65 -28.83
CA ASP A 285 6.60 14.25 -29.00
C ASP A 285 5.53 13.37 -28.35
N ASN A 286 4.95 13.87 -27.27
CA ASN A 286 3.78 13.24 -26.65
C ASN A 286 2.55 14.12 -26.84
N PHE A 287 1.35 13.54 -26.76
CA PHE A 287 0.13 14.32 -26.90
C PHE A 287 -0.98 13.80 -25.99
N SER A 288 -1.89 14.70 -25.68
CA SER A 288 -3.17 14.38 -25.05
C SER A 288 -4.20 15.39 -25.52
N TRP A 289 -5.39 15.31 -24.95
CA TRP A 289 -6.46 16.25 -25.23
C TRP A 289 -7.29 16.50 -23.99
N LEU A 290 -7.92 17.67 -23.96
CA LEU A 290 -8.93 17.99 -22.97
C LEU A 290 -10.11 18.67 -23.63
N LYS A 291 -11.26 18.50 -22.99
CA LYS A 291 -12.49 19.24 -23.27
C LYS A 291 -13.22 19.42 -21.95
N ILE A 292 -13.43 20.67 -21.56
CA ILE A 292 -14.04 21.03 -20.28
C ILE A 292 -15.38 21.71 -20.57
N ASP A 293 -16.46 21.19 -20.01
CA ASP A 293 -17.81 21.62 -20.40
C ASP A 293 -18.31 22.86 -19.63
N LYS A 294 -17.74 23.10 -18.44
CA LYS A 294 -18.19 24.18 -17.53
C LYS A 294 -17.03 25.08 -17.12
N PRO A 295 -17.25 26.38 -16.87
CA PRO A 295 -16.23 27.26 -16.31
C PRO A 295 -15.78 26.78 -14.93
N GLY A 296 -14.51 27.01 -14.60
CA GLY A 296 -13.94 26.59 -13.33
C GLY A 296 -12.42 26.68 -13.29
N LYS A 297 -11.84 26.34 -12.14
CA LYS A 297 -10.39 26.31 -11.91
C LYS A 297 -10.05 25.00 -11.20
N TRP A 298 -9.09 24.25 -11.74
CA TRP A 298 -8.67 22.95 -11.21
C TRP A 298 -7.18 22.92 -10.99
N ARG A 299 -6.79 22.20 -9.94
CA ARG A 299 -5.41 21.99 -9.57
C ARG A 299 -4.93 20.65 -10.10
N GLY A 300 -3.70 20.64 -10.61
CA GLY A 300 -2.92 19.47 -10.94
C GLY A 300 -1.52 19.57 -10.38
N GLU A 301 -0.73 18.55 -10.65
CA GLU A 301 0.61 18.37 -10.08
C GLU A 301 1.53 17.73 -11.11
N CYS A 302 2.83 18.00 -11.00
CA CYS A 302 3.83 17.21 -11.70
C CYS A 302 3.84 15.78 -11.11
N ALA A 303 3.60 14.76 -11.94
CA ALA A 303 3.47 13.38 -11.50
C ALA A 303 4.73 12.51 -11.76
N GLU A 304 5.83 13.11 -12.22
CA GLU A 304 7.11 12.44 -12.45
C GLU A 304 8.23 13.21 -11.74
N LEU A 305 9.13 12.49 -11.07
CA LEU A 305 10.16 13.11 -10.24
C LEU A 305 11.15 13.92 -11.09
N CYS A 306 11.09 15.24 -10.96
CA CYS A 306 11.85 16.18 -11.80
C CYS A 306 12.90 17.00 -11.02
N GLY A 307 13.16 16.71 -9.74
CA GLY A 307 14.21 17.35 -8.95
C GLY A 307 13.72 17.90 -7.60
N SER A 308 14.52 18.78 -6.98
CA SER A 308 14.26 19.26 -5.61
C SER A 308 12.99 20.12 -5.47
N GLY A 309 12.59 20.82 -6.53
CA GLY A 309 11.37 21.61 -6.59
C GLY A 309 10.15 20.84 -7.10
N HIS A 310 10.23 19.51 -7.25
CA HIS A 310 9.17 18.69 -7.84
C HIS A 310 7.78 18.96 -7.24
N ALA A 311 7.66 19.00 -5.90
CA ALA A 311 6.37 19.25 -5.24
C ALA A 311 5.80 20.66 -5.50
N GLN A 312 6.64 21.62 -5.91
CA GLN A 312 6.22 22.99 -6.19
C GLN A 312 5.62 23.14 -7.58
N MET A 313 5.80 22.18 -8.49
CA MET A 313 5.30 22.19 -9.86
C MET A 313 3.79 21.95 -9.92
N GLN A 314 3.05 22.87 -9.30
CA GLN A 314 1.60 22.92 -9.27
C GLN A 314 1.10 23.40 -10.62
N ILE A 315 0.11 22.69 -11.14
CA ILE A 315 -0.58 23.04 -12.38
C ILE A 315 -1.90 23.67 -12.00
N ILE A 316 -2.21 24.80 -12.62
CA ILE A 316 -3.54 25.40 -12.52
C ILE A 316 -4.13 25.49 -13.91
N VAL A 317 -5.30 24.88 -14.12
CA VAL A 317 -6.09 25.00 -15.34
C VAL A 317 -7.34 25.80 -15.03
N GLN A 318 -7.63 26.80 -15.86
CA GLN A 318 -8.85 27.60 -15.76
C GLN A 318 -9.64 27.49 -17.06
N ALA A 319 -10.88 27.03 -16.97
CA ALA A 319 -11.82 27.09 -18.07
C ALA A 319 -12.74 28.31 -17.91
N MET A 320 -12.98 29.02 -19.00
CA MET A 320 -13.92 30.15 -19.06
C MET A 320 -14.74 30.08 -20.35
N ASP A 321 -15.83 30.84 -20.40
CA ASP A 321 -16.67 30.87 -21.60
C ASP A 321 -15.89 31.43 -22.81
N LYS A 322 -16.29 31.03 -24.02
CA LYS A 322 -15.57 31.36 -25.26
C LYS A 322 -15.34 32.88 -25.41
N SER A 323 -16.32 33.72 -25.10
CA SER A 323 -16.21 35.18 -25.17
C SER A 323 -15.18 35.75 -24.18
N ASP A 324 -15.14 35.20 -22.96
CA ASP A 324 -14.21 35.63 -21.93
C ASP A 324 -12.78 35.20 -22.29
N PHE A 325 -12.65 34.00 -22.86
CA PHE A 325 -11.38 33.50 -23.39
C PHE A 325 -10.85 34.38 -24.52
N GLU A 326 -11.71 34.79 -25.46
CA GLU A 326 -11.33 35.70 -26.54
C GLU A 326 -10.86 37.06 -26.01
N ALA A 327 -11.57 37.63 -25.04
CA ALA A 327 -11.17 38.88 -24.38
C ALA A 327 -9.84 38.73 -23.63
N TRP A 328 -9.66 37.63 -22.91
CA TRP A 328 -8.42 37.30 -22.23
C TRP A 328 -7.27 37.16 -23.23
N MET A 329 -7.46 36.44 -24.32
CA MET A 329 -6.46 36.22 -25.37
C MET A 329 -6.04 37.53 -26.04
N ALA A 330 -6.99 38.43 -26.32
CA ALA A 330 -6.71 39.75 -26.87
C ALA A 330 -5.82 40.57 -25.92
N LYS A 331 -6.08 40.51 -24.61
CA LYS A 331 -5.27 41.17 -23.59
C LYS A 331 -3.84 40.59 -23.52
N GLN A 332 -3.70 39.27 -23.60
CA GLN A 332 -2.37 38.63 -23.64
C GLN A 332 -1.56 39.10 -24.84
N LYS A 333 -2.16 39.09 -26.04
CA LYS A 333 -1.51 39.57 -27.27
C LYS A 333 -1.06 41.02 -27.18
N ALA A 334 -1.89 41.90 -26.60
CA ALA A 334 -1.54 43.30 -26.39
C ALA A 334 -0.37 43.48 -25.41
N THR A 335 -0.28 42.62 -24.39
CA THR A 335 0.81 42.62 -23.42
C THR A 335 2.12 42.17 -24.07
N THR A 336 2.10 41.09 -24.85
CA THR A 336 3.27 40.58 -25.59
C THR A 336 3.77 41.56 -26.66
N ALA A 337 2.88 42.33 -27.29
CA ALA A 337 3.24 43.31 -28.31
C ALA A 337 3.85 44.61 -27.76
N SER A 338 3.83 44.83 -26.43
CA SER A 338 4.41 46.02 -25.81
C SER A 338 5.91 45.77 -25.52
N PRO A 339 6.84 46.53 -26.12
CA PRO A 339 8.27 46.32 -25.88
C PRO A 339 8.62 46.65 -24.43
N SER A 340 9.49 45.85 -23.81
CA SER A 340 10.12 46.21 -22.53
C SER A 340 10.78 47.58 -22.68
N PRO A 341 10.59 48.52 -21.72
CA PRO A 341 11.33 49.77 -21.74
C PRO A 341 12.82 49.45 -21.69
N SER A 342 13.60 50.03 -22.62
CA SER A 342 15.06 49.90 -22.63
C SER A 342 15.62 50.24 -21.25
N PRO A 343 16.55 49.44 -20.71
CA PRO A 343 17.21 49.79 -19.46
C PRO A 343 17.97 51.11 -19.65
N SER A 344 17.67 52.08 -18.78
CA SER A 344 18.29 53.42 -18.74
C SER A 344 19.76 53.38 -18.36
#